data_AF-A0A534K742-F1
#
_entry.id   AF-A0A534K742-F1
#
_cell.length_a   1.000
_cell.length_b   1.000
_cell.length_c   1.000
_cell.angle_alpha   90.00
_cell.angle_beta   90.00
_cell.angle_gamma   90.00
#
_symmetry.space_group_name_H-M   'P 1'
#
loop_
_entity.id
_entity.type
_entity.pdbx_description
1 polymer ?
#
loop_
_entity_poly.entity_id
_entity_poly.type
_entity_poly.pdbx_seq_one_letter_code
_entity_poly.pdbx_strand_id
1 'polypeptide(L)' 'MEAVLKDVDRQGRIVLPAAWRKKHLRKGKVLLRERAGVLEVVPQEDVDLTKYFDAWEVDVKSDLSDWHGVRRELRKR' A
#
# COMPACT_ATOMS: atom_id res chain seq x y z
N MET A 1 -4.74 16.75 -18.83
CA MET A 1 -5.56 15.89 -17.96
C MET A 1 -6.88 15.70 -18.69
N GLU A 2 -7.23 14.47 -19.07
CA GLU A 2 -8.47 14.20 -19.80
C GLU A 2 -9.46 13.57 -18.80
N ALA A 3 -10.56 14.27 -18.52
CA ALA A 3 -11.63 13.77 -17.68
C ALA A 3 -12.61 12.97 -18.52
N VAL A 4 -12.93 11.76 -18.10
CA VAL A 4 -13.88 10.88 -18.79
C VAL A 4 -15.09 10.68 -17.90
N LEU A 5 -16.27 11.06 -18.38
CA LEU A 5 -17.53 10.78 -17.69
C LEU A 5 -17.88 9.29 -17.83
N LYS A 6 -18.28 8.66 -16.73
CA LYS A 6 -18.74 7.27 -16.71
C LYS A 6 -19.97 7.15 -15.84
N ASP A 7 -20.94 6.39 -16.34
CA ASP A 7 -22.10 6.00 -15.54
C ASP A 7 -21.67 5.02 -14.44
N VAL A 8 -22.33 5.17 -13.29
CA VAL A 8 -22.23 4.23 -12.19
C VAL A 8 -23.39 3.26 -12.32
N ASP A 9 -23.11 1.96 -12.31
CA ASP A 9 -24.20 0.99 -12.37
C ASP A 9 -24.98 0.91 -11.06
N ARG A 10 -26.06 0.12 -11.04
CA ARG A 10 -26.94 -0.01 -9.85
C ARG A 10 -26.23 -0.57 -8.61
N GLN A 11 -25.05 -1.18 -8.77
CA GLN A 11 -24.24 -1.74 -7.69
C GLN A 11 -23.10 -0.80 -7.28
N GLY A 12 -23.00 0.40 -7.86
CA GLY A 12 -21.93 1.35 -7.55
C GLY A 12 -20.63 1.11 -8.32
N ARG A 13 -20.61 0.26 -9.35
CA ARG A 13 -19.40 -0.06 -10.10
C ARG A 13 -19.16 0.95 -11.21
N ILE A 14 -17.89 1.28 -11.43
CA ILE A 14 -17.43 2.11 -12.56
C ILE A 14 -16.52 1.30 -13.47
N VAL A 15 -16.66 1.51 -14.78
CA VAL A 15 -15.77 0.88 -15.76
C VAL A 15 -14.52 1.75 -15.94
N LEU A 16 -13.38 1.24 -15.48
CA LEU A 16 -12.10 1.93 -15.65
C LEU A 16 -11.69 2.01 -17.13
N PRO A 17 -11.19 3.18 -17.60
CA PRO A 17 -10.75 3.35 -18.99
C PRO A 17 -9.74 2.30 -19.42
N ALA A 18 -9.91 1.74 -20.63
CA ALA A 18 -9.09 0.63 -21.12
C ALA A 18 -7.60 0.97 -21.18
N ALA A 19 -7.25 2.17 -21.66
CA ALA A 19 -5.86 2.64 -21.72
C ALA A 19 -5.23 2.72 -20.32
N TRP A 20 -5.97 3.23 -19.34
CA TRP A 20 -5.51 3.31 -17.95
C TRP A 20 -5.29 1.92 -17.36
N ARG A 21 -6.24 0.99 -17.56
CA ARG A 21 -6.10 -0.40 -17.09
C ARG A 21 -4.86 -1.07 -17.67
N LYS A 22 -4.62 -0.96 -18.98
CA LYS A 22 -3.44 -1.56 -19.63
C LYS A 22 -2.12 -1.01 -19.08
N LYS A 23 -2.08 0.27 -18.72
CA LYS A 23 -0.87 0.93 -18.23
C LYS A 23 -0.61 0.69 -16.74
N HIS A 24 -1.65 0.66 -15.92
CA HIS A 24 -1.52 0.75 -14.46
C HIS A 24 -2.04 -0.47 -13.69
N LEU A 25 -3.01 -1.21 -14.23
CA LEU A 25 -3.72 -2.27 -13.51
C LEU A 25 -3.00 -3.61 -13.71
N ARG A 26 -1.90 -3.84 -12.97
CA ARG A 26 -1.10 -5.08 -13.11
C ARG A 26 -1.73 -6.30 -12.44
N LYS A 27 -2.20 -6.16 -11.20
CA LYS A 27 -2.71 -7.26 -10.35
C LYS A 27 -4.24 -7.29 -10.20
N GLY A 28 -4.95 -6.55 -11.05
CA GLY A 28 -6.42 -6.47 -11.00
C GLY A 28 -6.99 -5.78 -9.75
N LYS A 29 -6.15 -5.10 -8.96
CA LYS A 29 -6.52 -4.45 -7.70
C LYS A 29 -6.20 -2.96 -7.75
N VAL A 30 -7.03 -2.18 -7.10
CA VAL A 30 -6.87 -0.72 -6.89
C VAL A 30 -7.11 -0.41 -5.42
N LEU A 31 -6.42 0.61 -4.93
CA LEU A 31 -6.75 1.26 -3.68
C LEU A 31 -7.76 2.37 -3.96
N LEU A 32 -8.86 2.35 -3.20
CA LEU A 32 -9.81 3.46 -3.15
C LEU A 32 -9.51 4.30 -1.92
N ARG A 33 -9.31 5.60 -2.11
CA ARG A 33 -9.07 6.54 -1.02
C ARG A 33 -10.01 7.73 -1.14
N GLU A 34 -10.75 8.01 -0.08
CA GLU A 34 -11.57 9.22 0.00
C GLU A 34 -10.75 10.38 0.54
N ARG A 35 -10.82 11.54 -0.13
CA ARG A 35 -10.28 12.81 0.36
C ARG A 35 -11.17 13.97 -0.03
N ALA A 36 -11.67 14.71 0.96
CA ALA A 36 -12.48 15.90 0.76
C ALA A 36 -13.65 15.70 -0.23
N GLY A 37 -14.34 14.55 -0.14
CA GLY A 37 -15.44 14.19 -1.05
C GLY A 37 -15.01 13.66 -2.41
N VAL A 38 -13.71 13.50 -2.67
CA VAL A 38 -13.16 12.90 -3.89
C VAL A 38 -12.77 11.45 -3.62
N LEU A 39 -13.28 10.52 -4.42
CA LEU A 39 -12.82 9.13 -4.41
C LEU A 39 -11.67 8.98 -5.41
N GLU A 40 -10.46 8.82 -4.89
CA GLU A 40 -9.26 8.55 -5.68
C GLU A 40 -9.14 7.04 -5.96
N VAL A 41 -8.98 6.68 -7.23
CA VAL A 41 -8.66 5.31 -7.66
C VAL A 41 -7.18 5.23 -7.97
N VAL A 42 -6.42 4.56 -7.10
CA VAL A 42 -4.97 4.42 -7.21
C VAL A 42 -4.62 2.97 -7.57
N PRO A 43 -3.79 2.71 -8.58
CA PRO A 43 -3.40 1.34 -8.90
C PRO A 43 -2.63 0.74 -7.72
N GLN A 44 -2.85 -0.54 -7.42
CA GLN A 44 -1.99 -1.23 -6.47
C GLN A 44 -0.60 -1.39 -7.08
N GLU A 45 0.36 -0.62 -6.58
CA GLU A 45 1.77 -0.81 -6.90
C GLU A 45 2.32 -2.04 -6.16
N ASP A 46 3.36 -2.63 -6.73
CA ASP A 46 4.17 -3.59 -5.99
C ASP A 46 4.87 -2.83 -4.88
N VAL A 47 4.40 -3.02 -3.65
CA VAL A 47 5.08 -2.46 -2.49
C VAL A 47 6.38 -3.22 -2.35
N ASP A 48 7.48 -2.57 -2.72
CA ASP A 48 8.80 -3.06 -2.37
C ASP A 48 8.94 -2.97 -0.84
N LEU A 49 8.85 -4.13 -0.17
CA LEU A 49 9.03 -4.22 1.27
C LEU A 49 10.52 -4.13 1.66
N THR A 50 11.43 -4.38 0.72
CA THR A 50 12.88 -4.30 0.92
C THR A 50 13.29 -2.90 1.39
N LYS A 51 12.61 -1.85 0.91
CA LYS A 51 12.85 -0.47 1.36
C LYS A 51 12.61 -0.24 2.87
N TYR A 52 11.92 -1.15 3.55
CA TYR A 52 11.68 -1.08 4.98
C TYR A 52 12.64 -1.95 5.80
N PHE A 53 13.45 -2.80 5.16
CA PHE A 53 14.37 -3.69 5.88
C PHE A 53 15.45 -2.87 6.60
N ASP A 54 15.95 -1.82 5.94
CA ASP A 54 16.94 -0.90 6.51
C ASP A 54 16.31 0.33 7.17
N ALA A 55 14.97 0.38 7.27
CA ALA A 55 14.30 1.55 7.83
C ALA A 55 14.61 1.73 9.33
N TRP A 56 14.96 0.65 10.04
CA TRP A 56 15.34 0.67 11.45
C TRP A 56 16.55 -0.23 11.72
N GLU A 57 17.71 0.39 11.93
CA GLU A 57 18.83 -0.26 12.60
C GLU A 57 18.65 -0.11 14.11
N VAL A 58 18.55 -1.23 14.82
CA VAL A 58 18.54 -1.26 16.29
C VAL A 58 19.75 -2.02 16.74
N ASP A 59 20.63 -1.34 17.47
CA ASP A 59 21.77 -1.96 18.14
C ASP A 59 21.25 -2.71 19.37
N VAL A 60 21.19 -4.04 19.27
CA VAL A 60 20.74 -4.94 20.35
C VAL A 60 21.96 -5.65 20.89
N LYS A 61 22.24 -5.49 22.18
CA LYS A 61 23.39 -6.14 22.84
C LYS A 61 23.10 -7.59 23.20
N SER A 62 21.83 -7.97 23.26
CA SER A 62 21.38 -9.34 23.50
C SER A 62 21.67 -10.25 22.29
N ASP A 63 22.07 -11.49 22.55
CA ASP A 63 22.17 -12.54 21.53
C ASP A 63 20.81 -12.74 20.84
N LEU A 64 20.79 -12.72 19.51
CA LEU A 64 19.59 -12.93 18.70
C LEU A 64 18.97 -14.31 18.91
N SER A 65 19.74 -15.27 19.41
CA SER A 65 19.29 -16.60 19.78
C SER A 65 18.42 -16.60 21.06
N ASP A 66 18.55 -15.57 21.92
CA ASP A 66 17.68 -15.35 23.07
C ASP A 66 16.61 -14.29 22.77
N TRP A 67 15.50 -14.76 22.18
CA TRP A 67 14.37 -13.91 21.85
C TRP A 67 13.75 -13.19 23.07
N HIS A 68 13.84 -13.77 24.27
CA HIS A 68 13.32 -13.12 25.48
C HIS A 68 14.20 -11.95 25.93
N GLY A 69 15.53 -12.10 25.85
CA GLY A 69 16.49 -11.03 26.08
C GLY A 69 16.31 -9.86 25.11
N VAL A 70 16.30 -10.16 23.81
CA VAL A 70 16.07 -9.19 22.73
C VAL A 70 14.76 -8.42 22.95
N ARG A 71 13.65 -9.13 23.21
CA ARG A 71 12.34 -8.50 23.42
C ARG A 71 12.31 -7.59 24.66
N ARG A 72 13.07 -7.94 25.70
CA ARG A 72 13.20 -7.11 26.91
C ARG A 72 13.98 -5.82 26.63
N GLU A 73 15.02 -5.89 25.81
CA GLU A 73 15.82 -4.73 25.42
C GLU A 73 15.03 -3.77 24.52
N LEU A 74 14.30 -4.30 23.53
CA LEU A 74 13.46 -3.51 22.63
C LEU A 74 12.29 -2.79 23.34
N ARG A 75 11.83 -3.31 24.49
CA ARG A 75 10.73 -2.73 25.30
C ARG A 75 11.16 -1.69 26.32
N LYS A 76 12.47 -1.51 26.55
CA LYS A 76 13.01 -0.56 27.53
C LYS A 76 13.23 0.85 26.95
N ARG A 77 12.93 1.05 25.66
CA ARG A 77 12.92 2.36 25.00
C ARG A 77 11.55 3.00 25.04
#